data_AF-A0A315Y395-F1
#
_entry.id   AF-A0A315Y395-F1
#
_cell.length_a   1.000
_cell.length_b   1.000
_cell.length_c   1.000
_cell.angle_alpha   90.00
_cell.angle_beta   90.00
_cell.angle_gamma   90.00
#
_symmetry.space_group_name_H-M   'P 1'
#
loop_
_entity.id
_entity.type
_entity.pdbx_description
1 polymer ?
#
loop_
_entity_poly.entity_id
_entity_poly.type
_entity_poly.pdbx_seq_one_letter_code
_entity_poly.pdbx_strand_id
1 'polypeptide(L)'
;MKIYKTLLSLLITCGVISSGVMMSASAADSNIYNDITNSSESKEDEELNVPDQVVKVGNSALTENAVQDENVSASAAMLETPYNVFDIYDAHQKYVKLHSGDMSMIYKKAEGIDVSYAQGKIDWQAVKDSGIDYAIIRAGYGNANKYPNQVDTWFKYNVEEAAKVGMDIGIYWYSYADDVETARYEAESCYEAIKDYDIKYPVYFDIEEPKHKNFSAAKVSEIIESFCSTIESKGYYAGVYSFASLLSTKVYQDVLDKYAVWVAHWDVAAPGYAHAYGMWQYNAKGRVKGINTEVDLDHCYINYPYLISPETYEPDGTETDSSEQLFPISVDKGKAKGIDVSVWQGKIDWGKVKSSGVDYAIIRAGYGDLATQTDKYFEANIEGAEKAGVNSGVYWYSYASSPEDAVLEAEACYEVIKGHKFEYPVYYAVEDPSIAALSNKEITDIVNAFCSTLEKKGYYVGVKSYANFLNTRIDKSVYSKYDVWVAHYGVSKPAFNSHFNMWQFTNEGKIDGIKGYVNCNYAYLDFPGIMKSAHKNGF
;
A
#
# COMPACT_ATOMS: atom_id res chain seq x y z
N MET A 1 26.87 26.68 -49.98
CA MET A 1 25.58 27.42 -49.89
C MET A 1 25.41 27.80 -48.43
N LYS A 2 25.84 29.02 -48.02
CA LYS A 2 25.04 30.26 -47.88
C LYS A 2 23.87 30.08 -46.88
N ILE A 3 23.62 30.86 -45.81
CA ILE A 3 24.03 32.17 -45.23
C ILE A 3 23.38 32.18 -43.80
N TYR A 4 24.07 32.35 -42.65
CA TYR A 4 24.36 33.59 -41.86
C TYR A 4 23.11 34.37 -41.33
N LYS A 5 22.87 34.55 -40.02
CA LYS A 5 23.37 35.57 -39.00
C LYS A 5 22.14 36.37 -38.45
N THR A 6 21.76 36.40 -37.15
CA THR A 6 22.25 37.14 -35.95
C THR A 6 21.65 38.56 -35.71
N LEU A 7 21.42 38.88 -34.42
CA LEU A 7 21.27 40.19 -33.69
C LEU A 7 19.90 40.90 -33.73
N LEU A 8 19.51 41.81 -32.81
CA LEU A 8 19.70 42.12 -31.37
C LEU A 8 18.98 43.49 -31.14
N SER A 9 18.24 43.64 -30.03
CA SER A 9 18.07 44.87 -29.18
C SER A 9 17.43 46.21 -29.62
N LEU A 10 16.62 46.76 -28.68
CA LEU A 10 16.37 48.17 -28.25
C LEU A 10 15.56 49.12 -29.17
N LEU A 11 14.79 50.14 -28.74
CA LEU A 11 14.09 50.66 -27.53
C LEU A 11 13.35 51.97 -28.00
N ILE A 12 12.36 52.49 -27.23
CA ILE A 12 12.00 53.94 -27.07
C ILE A 12 11.23 54.62 -28.24
N THR A 13 10.13 55.39 -28.16
CA THR A 13 9.33 56.04 -27.08
C THR A 13 8.07 56.77 -27.61
N CYS A 14 7.09 57.00 -26.70
CA CYS A 14 6.23 58.19 -26.46
C CYS A 14 5.09 58.62 -27.41
N GLY A 15 3.90 58.88 -26.82
CA GLY A 15 2.84 59.71 -27.39
C GLY A 15 1.46 59.61 -26.72
N VAL A 16 1.20 60.47 -25.72
CA VAL A 16 0.03 60.61 -24.81
C VAL A 16 -1.24 61.11 -25.55
N ILE A 17 -2.50 60.84 -25.14
CA ILE A 17 -3.38 61.74 -24.34
C ILE A 17 -4.78 61.11 -24.03
N SER A 18 -5.11 61.11 -22.71
CA SER A 18 -6.38 61.27 -21.95
C SER A 18 -7.68 60.52 -22.38
N SER A 19 -8.54 60.02 -21.47
CA SER A 19 -9.08 60.66 -20.25
C SER A 19 -9.87 59.69 -19.32
N GLY A 20 -9.72 59.89 -17.99
CA GLY A 20 -10.59 59.62 -16.80
C GLY A 20 -11.58 58.44 -16.77
N VAL A 21 -11.75 57.67 -15.67
CA VAL A 21 -12.02 58.10 -14.29
C VAL A 21 -11.59 57.00 -13.27
N MET A 22 -11.12 57.46 -12.09
CA MET A 22 -10.63 56.76 -10.87
C MET A 22 -11.64 55.74 -10.27
N MET A 23 -11.33 54.75 -9.42
CA MET A 23 -10.50 54.60 -8.20
C MET A 23 -10.25 53.07 -8.01
N SER A 24 -9.27 52.48 -7.33
CA SER A 24 -8.20 52.89 -6.41
C SER A 24 -7.10 51.81 -6.40
N ALA A 25 -5.86 52.28 -6.28
CA ALA A 25 -4.59 51.70 -5.80
C ALA A 25 -4.61 50.35 -5.02
N SER A 26 -3.56 49.54 -4.99
CA SER A 26 -2.18 49.63 -5.51
C SER A 26 -1.50 48.26 -5.41
N ALA A 27 -0.55 48.03 -6.31
CA ALA A 27 0.41 46.94 -6.32
C ALA A 27 1.35 46.94 -5.10
N ALA A 28 1.84 45.76 -4.74
CA ALA A 28 3.15 45.49 -4.15
C ALA A 28 3.41 43.98 -4.35
N ASP A 29 4.35 43.61 -5.21
CA ASP A 29 5.77 43.43 -4.94
C ASP A 29 6.14 42.12 -4.24
N SER A 30 7.24 41.57 -4.75
CA SER A 30 8.03 40.43 -4.32
C SER A 30 8.15 40.21 -2.80
N ASN A 31 8.35 38.94 -2.45
CA ASN A 31 8.84 38.35 -1.19
C ASN A 31 7.78 37.70 -0.32
N ILE A 32 7.65 36.38 -0.42
CA ILE A 32 7.40 35.52 0.74
C ILE A 32 8.31 34.28 0.63
N TYR A 33 9.58 34.49 0.97
CA TYR A 33 10.37 33.47 1.66
C TYR A 33 10.20 33.77 3.16
N ASN A 34 10.09 32.72 3.98
CA ASN A 34 9.81 32.68 5.43
C ASN A 34 8.33 32.54 5.80
N ASP A 35 7.91 31.31 6.00
CA ASP A 35 7.41 30.91 7.31
C ASP A 35 7.57 29.39 7.50
N ILE A 36 7.55 28.91 8.75
CA ILE A 36 7.84 27.54 9.21
C ILE A 36 9.32 27.29 9.56
N THR A 37 9.82 28.04 10.53
CA THR A 37 10.75 27.49 11.53
C THR A 37 10.30 27.94 12.91
N ASN A 38 9.44 27.15 13.54
CA ASN A 38 9.25 27.18 15.00
C ASN A 38 9.56 25.78 15.54
N SER A 39 10.84 25.42 15.50
CA SER A 39 11.40 24.36 16.34
C SER A 39 11.81 25.01 17.66
N SER A 40 10.99 24.86 18.69
CA SER A 40 11.31 25.32 20.04
C SER A 40 11.98 24.19 20.82
N GLU A 41 13.31 24.03 20.72
CA GLU A 41 14.07 23.27 21.73
C GLU A 41 15.38 24.01 22.05
N SER A 42 15.53 24.41 23.31
CA SER A 42 16.68 25.11 23.88
C SER A 42 17.60 24.11 24.59
N LYS A 43 18.90 24.18 24.28
CA LYS A 43 20.01 23.37 24.79
C LYS A 43 20.19 23.43 26.31
N GLU A 44 20.64 22.33 26.90
CA GLU A 44 21.47 22.31 28.12
C GLU A 44 22.61 21.29 27.99
N ASP A 45 23.77 21.67 28.52
CA ASP A 45 25.10 21.05 28.45
C ASP A 45 25.43 20.12 29.64
N GLU A 46 26.52 19.35 29.46
CA GLU A 46 27.55 18.87 30.44
C GLU A 46 27.73 17.36 30.69
N GLU A 47 28.86 16.88 30.13
CA GLU A 47 29.98 16.05 30.65
C GLU A 47 29.74 14.79 31.54
N LEU A 48 30.35 13.64 31.14
CA LEU A 48 31.52 13.01 31.80
C LEU A 48 31.92 11.61 31.25
N ASN A 49 33.16 11.53 30.74
CA ASN A 49 34.23 10.50 30.82
C ASN A 49 33.97 8.94 30.96
N VAL A 50 34.38 8.18 29.90
CA VAL A 50 35.47 7.14 29.84
C VAL A 50 35.25 5.74 30.54
N PRO A 51 35.83 4.58 30.10
CA PRO A 51 36.23 4.05 28.77
C PRO A 51 35.86 2.56 28.47
N ASP A 52 36.08 2.19 27.20
CA ASP A 52 36.26 0.85 26.56
C ASP A 52 36.72 -0.34 27.42
N GLN A 53 36.23 -1.56 27.05
CA GLN A 53 37.09 -2.70 26.69
C GLN A 53 36.37 -3.77 25.82
N VAL A 54 37.05 -4.10 24.71
CA VAL A 54 36.74 -5.10 23.68
C VAL A 54 37.20 -6.51 24.08
N VAL A 55 36.42 -7.56 23.79
CA VAL A 55 36.95 -8.91 23.51
C VAL A 55 36.14 -9.63 22.42
N LYS A 56 36.81 -9.95 21.31
CA LYS A 56 36.41 -10.92 20.26
C LYS A 56 36.77 -12.35 20.69
N VAL A 57 36.07 -13.34 20.11
CA VAL A 57 36.51 -14.67 19.58
C VAL A 57 35.22 -15.51 19.50
N GLY A 58 34.88 -16.32 18.50
CA GLY A 58 35.54 -16.87 17.32
C GLY A 58 34.80 -18.17 16.92
N ASN A 59 34.55 -18.35 15.63
CA ASN A 59 33.84 -19.49 15.01
C ASN A 59 34.48 -20.86 15.26
N SER A 60 33.66 -21.92 15.24
CA SER A 60 34.04 -23.21 14.61
C SER A 60 32.82 -23.99 14.12
N ALA A 61 32.95 -24.53 12.90
CA ALA A 61 31.92 -25.23 12.14
C ALA A 61 31.86 -26.75 12.39
N LEU A 62 30.63 -27.26 12.21
CA LEU A 62 30.13 -28.48 11.54
C LEU A 62 31.05 -29.70 11.35
N THR A 63 30.47 -30.88 11.64
CA THR A 63 30.62 -32.11 10.82
C THR A 63 29.34 -32.96 10.84
N GLU A 64 28.96 -33.43 9.65
CA GLU A 64 27.90 -34.38 9.32
C GLU A 64 28.31 -35.84 9.62
N ASN A 65 27.32 -36.74 9.74
CA ASN A 65 27.42 -38.13 9.31
C ASN A 65 26.03 -38.73 9.03
N ALA A 66 25.90 -39.36 7.86
CA ALA A 66 24.72 -40.07 7.37
C ALA A 66 24.84 -41.59 7.61
N VAL A 67 23.70 -42.29 7.75
CA VAL A 67 23.54 -43.75 7.56
C VAL A 67 22.14 -44.05 6.99
N GLN A 68 22.09 -45.01 6.05
CA GLN A 68 20.95 -45.49 5.24
C GLN A 68 20.33 -46.82 5.75
N ASP A 69 19.25 -47.24 5.06
CA ASP A 69 18.56 -48.56 4.94
C ASP A 69 17.31 -48.79 5.84
N GLU A 70 16.17 -49.34 5.39
CA GLU A 70 15.78 -50.04 4.15
C GLU A 70 14.22 -50.20 4.03
N ASN A 71 13.70 -50.29 2.79
CA ASN A 71 12.53 -51.03 2.25
C ASN A 71 11.09 -51.01 2.83
N VAL A 72 10.12 -50.47 2.06
CA VAL A 72 8.72 -50.98 1.94
C VAL A 72 8.21 -50.88 0.48
N SER A 73 7.44 -51.89 0.09
CA SER A 73 6.95 -52.31 -1.24
C SER A 73 6.09 -51.34 -2.06
N ALA A 74 6.22 -51.47 -3.38
CA ALA A 74 5.55 -50.71 -4.43
C ALA A 74 4.02 -50.94 -4.54
N SER A 75 3.26 -49.84 -4.56
CA SER A 75 1.96 -49.72 -5.23
C SER A 75 2.12 -48.88 -6.49
N ALA A 76 1.47 -49.26 -7.59
CA ALA A 76 1.57 -48.60 -8.89
C ALA A 76 1.28 -47.08 -8.80
N ALA A 77 2.34 -46.28 -8.82
CA ALA A 77 2.27 -44.84 -8.93
C ALA A 77 1.79 -44.48 -10.33
N MET A 78 0.78 -43.61 -10.39
CA MET A 78 0.56 -42.74 -11.55
C MET A 78 1.90 -42.07 -11.86
N LEU A 79 2.47 -42.35 -13.02
CA LEU A 79 3.61 -41.62 -13.54
C LEU A 79 3.16 -40.16 -13.74
N GLU A 80 3.38 -39.33 -12.72
CA GLU A 80 3.46 -37.89 -12.93
C GLU A 80 4.53 -37.69 -14.01
N THR A 81 4.11 -37.23 -15.18
CA THR A 81 5.01 -36.60 -16.12
C THR A 81 5.75 -35.51 -15.34
N PRO A 82 7.09 -35.63 -15.15
CA PRO A 82 7.83 -34.63 -14.39
C PRO A 82 7.61 -33.28 -15.07
N TYR A 83 7.21 -32.28 -14.30
CA TYR A 83 7.07 -30.92 -14.80
C TYR A 83 8.36 -30.54 -15.52
N ASN A 84 8.24 -30.19 -16.80
CA ASN A 84 9.37 -29.75 -17.59
C ASN A 84 9.88 -28.46 -16.94
N VAL A 85 11.13 -28.49 -16.47
CA VAL A 85 11.77 -27.33 -15.83
C VAL A 85 11.79 -26.11 -16.76
N PHE A 86 11.71 -26.31 -18.08
CA PHE A 86 11.57 -25.24 -19.05
C PHE A 86 10.16 -24.63 -19.07
N ASP A 87 9.09 -25.39 -18.80
CA ASP A 87 7.74 -24.84 -18.70
C ASP A 87 7.57 -24.01 -17.41
N ILE A 88 8.24 -24.42 -16.32
CA ILE A 88 8.32 -23.64 -15.07
C ILE A 88 9.20 -22.39 -15.29
N TYR A 89 10.32 -22.53 -15.99
CA TYR A 89 11.18 -21.40 -16.33
C TYR A 89 10.44 -20.42 -17.24
N ASP A 90 9.70 -20.88 -18.24
CA ASP A 90 8.95 -20.03 -19.16
C ASP A 90 7.72 -19.41 -18.49
N ALA A 91 7.03 -20.12 -17.60
CA ALA A 91 5.99 -19.55 -16.75
C ALA A 91 6.56 -18.51 -15.77
N HIS A 92 7.77 -18.75 -15.25
CA HIS A 92 8.49 -17.79 -14.41
C HIS A 92 9.04 -16.60 -15.21
N GLN A 93 9.51 -16.79 -16.45
CA GLN A 93 9.90 -15.71 -17.34
C GLN A 93 8.67 -14.91 -17.80
N LYS A 94 7.52 -15.56 -17.99
CA LYS A 94 6.23 -14.92 -18.27
C LYS A 94 5.73 -14.15 -17.04
N TYR A 95 5.82 -14.72 -15.84
CA TYR A 95 5.56 -14.04 -14.56
C TYR A 95 6.49 -12.84 -14.37
N VAL A 96 7.80 -13.01 -14.58
CA VAL A 96 8.76 -11.91 -14.52
C VAL A 96 8.43 -10.87 -15.57
N LYS A 97 8.09 -11.21 -16.82
CA LYS A 97 7.62 -10.24 -17.83
C LYS A 97 6.33 -9.51 -17.44
N LEU A 98 5.36 -10.22 -16.87
CA LEU A 98 4.10 -9.67 -16.32
C LEU A 98 4.36 -8.69 -15.17
N HIS A 99 5.46 -8.87 -14.43
CA HIS A 99 5.79 -8.11 -13.21
C HIS A 99 7.11 -7.30 -13.33
N SER A 100 7.69 -7.23 -14.53
CA SER A 100 8.88 -6.44 -14.89
C SER A 100 8.59 -5.50 -16.05
N GLY A 101 7.31 -5.28 -16.35
CA GLY A 101 6.88 -4.23 -17.25
C GLY A 101 7.46 -2.88 -16.83
N ASP A 102 7.57 -1.96 -17.78
CA ASP A 102 7.85 -0.58 -17.43
C ASP A 102 6.81 -0.14 -16.40
N MET A 103 7.26 0.11 -15.17
CA MET A 103 6.39 0.51 -14.06
C MET A 103 5.63 1.81 -14.38
N SER A 104 6.06 2.55 -15.42
CA SER A 104 5.38 3.70 -16.05
C SER A 104 4.02 3.41 -16.69
N MET A 105 3.63 2.14 -16.81
CA MET A 105 2.41 1.76 -17.53
C MET A 105 1.41 0.93 -16.71
N ILE A 106 1.70 0.67 -15.44
CA ILE A 106 0.91 -0.26 -14.62
C ILE A 106 -0.45 0.32 -14.25
N TYR A 107 -0.56 1.65 -14.14
CA TYR A 107 -1.81 2.31 -13.79
C TYR A 107 -2.45 2.95 -15.01
N LYS A 108 -3.76 2.74 -15.14
CA LYS A 108 -4.61 3.37 -16.14
C LYS A 108 -6.02 3.42 -15.57
N LYS A 109 -6.59 4.63 -15.47
CA LYS A 109 -8.01 4.75 -15.13
C LYS A 109 -8.82 4.40 -16.35
N ALA A 110 -9.72 3.44 -16.20
CA ALA A 110 -10.67 3.04 -17.24
C ALA A 110 -12.07 2.93 -16.64
N GLU A 111 -13.06 3.29 -17.43
CA GLU A 111 -14.48 3.18 -17.08
C GLU A 111 -15.06 1.92 -17.71
N GLY A 112 -15.70 1.08 -16.90
CA GLY A 112 -16.20 -0.22 -17.33
C GLY A 112 -17.62 -0.50 -16.90
N ILE A 113 -18.10 -1.62 -17.41
CA ILE A 113 -19.35 -2.25 -16.99
C ILE A 113 -19.13 -3.74 -16.75
N ASP A 114 -19.97 -4.33 -15.92
CA ASP A 114 -20.16 -5.77 -15.91
C ASP A 114 -21.59 -6.16 -16.32
N VAL A 115 -21.68 -7.25 -17.09
CA VAL A 115 -22.92 -7.66 -17.75
C VAL A 115 -23.13 -9.16 -17.70
N SER A 116 -24.39 -9.55 -17.77
CA SER A 116 -24.82 -10.94 -17.87
C SER A 116 -26.06 -11.06 -18.76
N TYR A 117 -26.73 -12.21 -18.70
CA TYR A 117 -28.06 -12.38 -19.28
C TYR A 117 -29.07 -11.27 -18.93
N ALA A 118 -28.89 -10.59 -17.79
CA ALA A 118 -29.84 -9.61 -17.27
C ALA A 118 -30.02 -8.40 -18.21
N GLN A 119 -29.00 -8.03 -18.98
CA GLN A 119 -29.04 -6.90 -19.91
C GLN A 119 -29.68 -7.27 -21.27
N GLY A 120 -29.82 -8.56 -21.56
CA GLY A 120 -30.34 -9.04 -22.85
C GLY A 120 -29.42 -8.63 -24.02
N LYS A 121 -30.02 -8.22 -25.15
CA LYS A 121 -29.26 -7.81 -26.33
C LYS A 121 -28.63 -6.43 -26.11
N ILE A 122 -27.31 -6.38 -26.13
CA ILE A 122 -26.51 -5.16 -26.04
C ILE A 122 -26.09 -4.66 -27.43
N ASP A 123 -26.19 -3.36 -27.66
CA ASP A 123 -25.55 -2.66 -28.77
C ASP A 123 -24.15 -2.22 -28.34
N TRP A 124 -23.15 -3.06 -28.61
CA TRP A 124 -21.78 -2.86 -28.16
C TRP A 124 -21.07 -1.68 -28.81
N GLN A 125 -21.46 -1.30 -30.04
CA GLN A 125 -20.94 -0.09 -30.67
C GLN A 125 -21.44 1.14 -29.92
N ALA A 126 -22.73 1.18 -29.58
CA ALA A 126 -23.28 2.28 -28.80
C ALA A 126 -22.71 2.37 -27.38
N VAL A 127 -22.36 1.23 -26.76
CA VAL A 127 -21.65 1.17 -25.47
C VAL A 127 -20.25 1.78 -25.60
N LYS A 128 -19.45 1.32 -26.57
CA LYS A 128 -18.11 1.85 -26.82
C LYS A 128 -18.13 3.36 -27.13
N ASP A 129 -19.05 3.79 -28.00
CA ASP A 129 -19.23 5.20 -28.37
C ASP A 129 -19.68 6.08 -27.18
N SER A 130 -20.16 5.47 -26.09
CA SER A 130 -20.56 6.19 -24.89
C SER A 130 -19.41 6.44 -23.89
N GLY A 131 -18.21 5.95 -24.20
CA GLY A 131 -17.02 6.14 -23.37
C GLY A 131 -16.77 5.03 -22.35
N ILE A 132 -17.30 3.83 -22.59
CA ILE A 132 -16.94 2.62 -21.84
C ILE A 132 -15.73 1.98 -22.50
N ASP A 133 -14.68 1.72 -21.70
CA ASP A 133 -13.38 1.25 -22.16
C ASP A 133 -13.30 -0.29 -22.18
N TYR A 134 -13.94 -0.96 -21.22
CA TYR A 134 -13.90 -2.41 -21.07
C TYR A 134 -15.25 -2.98 -20.57
N ALA A 135 -15.41 -4.30 -20.69
CA ALA A 135 -16.50 -5.00 -20.01
C ALA A 135 -16.05 -6.31 -19.35
N ILE A 136 -16.57 -6.57 -18.14
CA ILE A 136 -16.47 -7.89 -17.48
C ILE A 136 -17.76 -8.67 -17.76
N ILE A 137 -17.66 -9.75 -18.51
CA ILE A 137 -18.83 -10.48 -19.02
C ILE A 137 -18.99 -11.79 -18.25
N ARG A 138 -20.19 -12.06 -17.72
CA ARG A 138 -20.45 -13.34 -17.06
C ARG A 138 -20.31 -14.49 -18.06
N ALA A 139 -19.34 -15.37 -17.83
CA ALA A 139 -19.21 -16.59 -18.63
C ALA A 139 -20.21 -17.66 -18.22
N GLY A 140 -20.52 -17.72 -16.92
CA GLY A 140 -21.44 -18.70 -16.37
C GLY A 140 -21.46 -18.69 -14.86
N TYR A 141 -21.95 -19.78 -14.30
CA TYR A 141 -22.16 -19.93 -12.86
C TYR A 141 -22.10 -21.40 -12.44
N GLY A 142 -21.80 -21.69 -11.17
CA GLY A 142 -21.86 -23.07 -10.66
C GLY A 142 -20.93 -24.06 -11.40
N ASN A 143 -21.28 -25.35 -11.39
CA ASN A 143 -20.57 -26.37 -12.17
C ASN A 143 -21.54 -27.27 -12.94
N ALA A 144 -21.09 -27.74 -14.10
CA ALA A 144 -21.90 -28.54 -15.01
C ALA A 144 -22.33 -29.91 -14.44
N ASN A 145 -21.61 -30.44 -13.44
CA ASN A 145 -21.95 -31.73 -12.81
C ASN A 145 -23.21 -31.60 -11.93
N LYS A 146 -23.38 -30.46 -11.25
CA LYS A 146 -24.49 -30.21 -10.33
C LYS A 146 -25.66 -29.51 -11.01
N TYR A 147 -25.38 -28.66 -12.00
CA TYR A 147 -26.37 -27.85 -12.67
C TYR A 147 -26.15 -27.94 -14.20
N PRO A 148 -27.08 -28.51 -14.98
CA PRO A 148 -26.94 -28.52 -16.44
C PRO A 148 -27.11 -27.10 -17.01
N ASN A 149 -26.37 -26.76 -18.07
CA ASN A 149 -26.41 -25.48 -18.80
C ASN A 149 -25.97 -24.25 -17.98
N GLN A 150 -24.72 -24.22 -17.56
CA GLN A 150 -24.15 -23.16 -16.72
C GLN A 150 -23.57 -21.96 -17.46
N VAL A 151 -23.40 -22.06 -18.77
CA VAL A 151 -22.93 -20.94 -19.58
C VAL A 151 -24.03 -19.88 -19.62
N ASP A 152 -23.67 -18.62 -19.36
CA ASP A 152 -24.63 -17.52 -19.42
C ASP A 152 -25.21 -17.43 -20.84
N THR A 153 -26.55 -17.32 -20.92
CA THR A 153 -27.28 -17.39 -22.20
C THR A 153 -26.91 -16.28 -23.20
N TRP A 154 -26.35 -15.17 -22.72
CA TRP A 154 -25.87 -14.08 -23.56
C TRP A 154 -24.34 -14.04 -23.69
N PHE A 155 -23.59 -14.91 -22.99
CA PHE A 155 -22.13 -14.87 -22.96
C PHE A 155 -21.52 -14.84 -24.36
N LYS A 156 -21.87 -15.82 -25.19
CA LYS A 156 -21.32 -15.95 -26.55
C LYS A 156 -21.57 -14.70 -27.39
N TYR A 157 -22.80 -14.19 -27.39
CA TYR A 157 -23.13 -12.97 -28.12
C TYR A 157 -22.33 -11.78 -27.59
N ASN A 158 -22.27 -11.63 -26.26
CA ASN A 158 -21.62 -10.50 -25.62
C ASN A 158 -20.10 -10.49 -25.88
N VAL A 159 -19.42 -11.62 -25.70
CA VAL A 159 -17.97 -11.71 -25.93
C VAL A 159 -17.62 -11.50 -27.41
N GLU A 160 -18.39 -12.07 -28.35
CA GLU A 160 -18.13 -11.93 -29.78
C GLU A 160 -18.41 -10.51 -30.31
N GLU A 161 -19.52 -9.89 -29.90
CA GLU A 161 -19.90 -8.56 -30.38
C GLU A 161 -19.09 -7.44 -29.72
N ALA A 162 -18.72 -7.57 -28.44
CA ALA A 162 -17.78 -6.66 -27.78
C ALA A 162 -16.40 -6.70 -28.48
N ALA A 163 -15.90 -7.91 -28.79
CA ALA A 163 -14.62 -8.06 -29.47
C ALA A 163 -14.64 -7.46 -30.88
N LYS A 164 -15.75 -7.57 -31.63
CA LYS A 164 -15.89 -6.99 -32.98
C LYS A 164 -15.73 -5.47 -33.01
N VAL A 165 -16.17 -4.78 -31.95
CA VAL A 165 -15.99 -3.32 -31.83
C VAL A 165 -14.64 -2.96 -31.21
N GLY A 166 -13.80 -3.95 -30.89
CA GLY A 166 -12.47 -3.77 -30.31
C GLY A 166 -12.51 -3.27 -28.88
N MET A 167 -13.43 -3.79 -28.07
CA MET A 167 -13.48 -3.50 -26.64
C MET A 167 -12.70 -4.58 -25.87
N ASP A 168 -12.00 -4.20 -24.81
CA ASP A 168 -11.28 -5.15 -23.98
C ASP A 168 -12.25 -5.89 -23.04
N ILE A 169 -12.02 -7.19 -22.85
CA ILE A 169 -12.97 -8.09 -22.19
C ILE A 169 -12.30 -8.79 -21.01
N GLY A 170 -13.01 -8.82 -19.88
CA GLY A 170 -12.77 -9.70 -18.75
C GLY A 170 -13.94 -10.64 -18.52
N ILE A 171 -13.77 -11.55 -17.57
CA ILE A 171 -14.76 -12.59 -17.30
C ILE A 171 -15.10 -12.60 -15.82
N TYR A 172 -16.35 -12.93 -15.49
CA TYR A 172 -16.64 -13.45 -14.16
C TYR A 172 -17.42 -14.77 -14.19
N TRP A 173 -17.24 -15.55 -13.12
CA TRP A 173 -17.94 -16.81 -12.88
C TRP A 173 -18.62 -16.78 -11.52
N TYR A 174 -19.95 -16.85 -11.51
CA TYR A 174 -20.75 -16.77 -10.28
C TYR A 174 -20.70 -18.08 -9.50
N SER A 175 -20.26 -18.03 -8.25
CA SER A 175 -19.99 -19.23 -7.47
C SER A 175 -21.17 -19.73 -6.65
N TYR A 176 -21.40 -21.04 -6.71
CA TYR A 176 -22.18 -21.78 -5.73
C TYR A 176 -21.34 -22.74 -4.90
N ALA A 177 -20.01 -22.64 -4.96
CA ALA A 177 -19.12 -23.56 -4.25
C ALA A 177 -19.28 -23.45 -2.73
N ASP A 178 -19.25 -24.59 -2.05
CA ASP A 178 -19.24 -24.70 -0.60
C ASP A 178 -18.05 -25.50 -0.06
N ASP A 179 -17.16 -25.94 -0.94
CA ASP A 179 -15.89 -26.58 -0.65
C ASP A 179 -14.89 -26.38 -1.80
N VAL A 180 -13.64 -26.75 -1.53
CA VAL A 180 -12.50 -26.70 -2.45
C VAL A 180 -12.78 -27.47 -3.74
N GLU A 181 -13.32 -28.69 -3.64
CA GLU A 181 -13.51 -29.56 -4.78
C GLU A 181 -14.55 -28.98 -5.76
N THR A 182 -15.65 -28.46 -5.24
CA THR A 182 -16.67 -27.78 -6.03
C THR A 182 -16.10 -26.53 -6.68
N ALA A 183 -15.36 -25.69 -5.95
CA ALA A 183 -14.71 -24.50 -6.51
C ALA A 183 -13.77 -24.83 -7.69
N ARG A 184 -12.99 -25.92 -7.57
CA ARG A 184 -12.17 -26.43 -8.67
C ARG A 184 -13.02 -26.85 -9.88
N TYR A 185 -14.15 -27.52 -9.68
CA TYR A 185 -15.05 -27.88 -10.78
C TYR A 185 -15.72 -26.67 -11.45
N GLU A 186 -16.03 -25.62 -10.68
CA GLU A 186 -16.51 -24.35 -11.22
C GLU A 186 -15.42 -23.70 -12.10
N ALA A 187 -14.16 -23.69 -11.65
CA ALA A 187 -13.04 -23.17 -12.43
C ALA A 187 -12.82 -23.93 -13.75
N GLU A 188 -12.89 -25.26 -13.73
CA GLU A 188 -12.80 -26.06 -14.96
C GLU A 188 -13.98 -25.78 -15.91
N SER A 189 -15.19 -25.60 -15.38
CA SER A 189 -16.36 -25.22 -16.18
C SER A 189 -16.20 -23.83 -16.79
N CYS A 190 -15.64 -22.89 -16.02
CA CYS A 190 -15.30 -21.55 -16.49
C CYS A 190 -14.27 -21.59 -17.62
N TYR A 191 -13.17 -22.30 -17.43
CA TYR A 191 -12.13 -22.48 -18.45
C TYR A 191 -12.71 -23.04 -19.76
N GLU A 192 -13.53 -24.09 -19.69
CA GLU A 192 -14.15 -24.67 -20.88
C GLU A 192 -15.06 -23.69 -21.63
N ALA A 193 -15.68 -22.74 -20.93
CA ALA A 193 -16.49 -21.70 -21.55
C ALA A 193 -15.63 -20.62 -22.24
N ILE A 194 -14.44 -20.31 -21.71
CA ILE A 194 -13.66 -19.13 -22.14
C ILE A 194 -12.43 -19.42 -23.00
N LYS A 195 -11.98 -20.67 -23.08
CA LYS A 195 -10.70 -21.08 -23.70
C LYS A 195 -10.48 -20.65 -25.15
N ASP A 196 -11.56 -20.37 -25.88
CA ASP A 196 -11.51 -20.00 -27.31
C ASP A 196 -11.57 -18.47 -27.54
N TYR A 197 -11.56 -17.66 -26.49
CA TYR A 197 -11.66 -16.20 -26.57
C TYR A 197 -10.40 -15.50 -26.05
N ASP A 198 -10.12 -14.34 -26.64
CA ASP A 198 -9.05 -13.44 -26.20
C ASP A 198 -9.54 -12.60 -25.01
N ILE A 199 -8.94 -12.83 -23.83
CA ILE A 199 -9.35 -12.22 -22.57
C ILE A 199 -8.21 -11.33 -22.07
N LYS A 200 -8.50 -10.04 -21.88
CA LYS A 200 -7.51 -8.99 -21.58
C LYS A 200 -7.68 -8.36 -20.20
N TYR A 201 -8.67 -8.81 -19.44
CA TYR A 201 -8.90 -8.49 -18.04
C TYR A 201 -8.96 -9.79 -17.22
N PRO A 202 -8.88 -9.73 -15.89
CA PRO A 202 -8.90 -10.94 -15.08
C PRO A 202 -10.17 -11.78 -15.25
N VAL A 203 -10.02 -13.07 -14.97
CA VAL A 203 -11.15 -14.00 -14.78
C VAL A 203 -11.49 -13.98 -13.29
N TYR A 204 -12.56 -13.28 -12.96
CA TYR A 204 -13.01 -13.07 -11.59
C TYR A 204 -13.87 -14.23 -11.08
N PHE A 205 -13.49 -14.73 -9.90
CA PHE A 205 -14.33 -15.58 -9.09
C PHE A 205 -15.31 -14.72 -8.30
N ASP A 206 -16.59 -14.78 -8.66
CA ASP A 206 -17.64 -14.02 -8.02
C ASP A 206 -18.21 -14.83 -6.85
N ILE A 207 -17.87 -14.39 -5.63
CA ILE A 207 -18.19 -15.07 -4.38
C ILE A 207 -19.05 -14.20 -3.47
N GLU A 208 -20.37 -14.32 -3.61
CA GLU A 208 -21.30 -13.41 -2.94
C GLU A 208 -22.55 -14.07 -2.35
N GLU A 209 -22.65 -15.41 -2.42
CA GLU A 209 -23.81 -16.13 -1.93
C GLU A 209 -24.04 -15.87 -0.43
N PRO A 210 -25.30 -15.73 0.02
CA PRO A 210 -25.60 -15.50 1.43
C PRO A 210 -24.96 -16.53 2.37
N LYS A 211 -24.75 -17.77 1.92
CA LYS A 211 -24.09 -18.82 2.70
C LYS A 211 -22.61 -18.54 3.00
N HIS A 212 -21.89 -17.87 2.10
CA HIS A 212 -20.46 -17.56 2.27
C HIS A 212 -20.23 -16.61 3.44
N LYS A 213 -21.19 -15.72 3.74
CA LYS A 213 -21.18 -14.85 4.93
C LYS A 213 -21.17 -15.63 6.24
N ASN A 214 -21.69 -16.86 6.24
CA ASN A 214 -21.75 -17.74 7.41
C ASN A 214 -20.55 -18.68 7.52
N PHE A 215 -19.69 -18.75 6.51
CA PHE A 215 -18.47 -19.55 6.56
C PHE A 215 -17.38 -18.84 7.39
N SER A 216 -16.39 -19.62 7.81
CA SER A 216 -15.16 -19.10 8.41
C SER A 216 -14.29 -18.46 7.34
N ALA A 217 -13.40 -17.55 7.74
CA ALA A 217 -12.45 -16.94 6.82
C ALA A 217 -11.57 -17.99 6.12
N ALA A 218 -11.07 -18.98 6.88
CA ALA A 218 -10.32 -20.12 6.34
C ALA A 218 -11.07 -20.83 5.20
N LYS A 219 -12.36 -21.12 5.41
CA LYS A 219 -13.14 -21.88 4.43
C LYS A 219 -13.38 -21.08 3.13
N VAL A 220 -13.72 -19.79 3.26
CA VAL A 220 -13.91 -18.92 2.09
C VAL A 220 -12.57 -18.73 1.35
N SER A 221 -11.48 -18.54 2.09
CA SER A 221 -10.11 -18.49 1.55
C SER A 221 -9.73 -19.75 0.77
N GLU A 222 -9.99 -20.95 1.31
CA GLU A 222 -9.72 -22.22 0.62
C GLU A 222 -10.53 -22.36 -0.68
N ILE A 223 -11.79 -21.91 -0.68
CA ILE A 223 -12.65 -21.90 -1.88
C ILE A 223 -12.10 -20.94 -2.94
N ILE A 224 -11.73 -19.72 -2.55
CA ILE A 224 -11.14 -18.72 -3.46
C ILE A 224 -9.82 -19.23 -4.05
N GLU A 225 -8.90 -19.67 -3.20
CA GLU A 225 -7.59 -20.19 -3.62
C GLU A 225 -7.76 -21.36 -4.60
N SER A 226 -8.72 -22.25 -4.35
CA SER A 226 -8.99 -23.38 -5.23
C SER A 226 -9.48 -22.95 -6.62
N PHE A 227 -10.39 -21.99 -6.72
CA PHE A 227 -10.85 -21.52 -8.02
C PHE A 227 -9.75 -20.75 -8.75
N CYS A 228 -9.17 -19.74 -8.09
CA CYS A 228 -8.23 -18.82 -8.70
C CYS A 228 -6.93 -19.53 -9.13
N SER A 229 -6.33 -20.38 -8.29
CA SER A 229 -5.15 -21.16 -8.68
C SER A 229 -5.43 -22.14 -9.83
N THR A 230 -6.65 -22.68 -9.92
CA THR A 230 -7.04 -23.54 -11.04
C THR A 230 -7.10 -22.73 -12.33
N ILE A 231 -7.69 -21.54 -12.32
CA ILE A 231 -7.72 -20.64 -13.49
C ILE A 231 -6.31 -20.21 -13.91
N GLU A 232 -5.43 -19.86 -12.96
CA GLU A 232 -4.03 -19.53 -13.26
C GLU A 232 -3.27 -20.70 -13.87
N SER A 233 -3.53 -21.93 -13.41
CA SER A 233 -2.94 -23.13 -14.00
C SER A 233 -3.33 -23.34 -15.49
N LYS A 234 -4.42 -22.70 -15.95
CA LYS A 234 -4.86 -22.69 -17.35
C LYS A 234 -4.30 -21.51 -18.15
N GLY A 235 -3.47 -20.67 -17.54
CA GLY A 235 -2.78 -19.55 -18.18
C GLY A 235 -3.55 -18.23 -18.18
N TYR A 236 -4.62 -18.11 -17.37
CA TYR A 236 -5.41 -16.89 -17.21
C TYR A 236 -5.00 -16.11 -15.96
N TYR A 237 -5.13 -14.79 -16.00
CA TYR A 237 -4.96 -13.95 -14.82
C TYR A 237 -6.21 -14.03 -13.94
N ALA A 238 -6.09 -14.53 -12.70
CA ALA A 238 -7.25 -14.74 -11.84
C ALA A 238 -7.52 -13.52 -10.93
N GLY A 239 -8.80 -13.35 -10.58
CA GLY A 239 -9.22 -12.36 -9.59
C GLY A 239 -10.38 -12.86 -8.72
N VAL A 240 -10.69 -12.11 -7.68
CA VAL A 240 -11.85 -12.31 -6.82
C VAL A 240 -12.74 -11.07 -6.84
N TYR A 241 -14.05 -11.31 -6.97
CA TYR A 241 -15.08 -10.30 -6.81
C TYR A 241 -15.95 -10.62 -5.59
N SER A 242 -16.18 -9.62 -4.75
CA SER A 242 -17.21 -9.68 -3.70
C SER A 242 -17.46 -8.31 -3.08
N PHE A 243 -18.44 -8.24 -2.17
CA PHE A 243 -18.69 -7.07 -1.34
C PHE A 243 -17.48 -6.74 -0.46
N ALA A 244 -17.20 -5.45 -0.28
CA ALA A 244 -16.15 -4.96 0.63
C ALA A 244 -16.20 -5.65 2.01
N SER A 245 -17.40 -5.85 2.57
CA SER A 245 -17.57 -6.51 3.87
C SER A 245 -17.13 -7.98 3.87
N LEU A 246 -17.37 -8.73 2.79
CA LEU A 246 -16.99 -10.13 2.72
C LEU A 246 -15.48 -10.24 2.57
N LEU A 247 -14.90 -9.48 1.63
CA LEU A 247 -13.44 -9.43 1.43
C LEU A 247 -12.72 -9.05 2.74
N SER A 248 -13.20 -8.04 3.47
CA SER A 248 -12.55 -7.58 4.70
C SER A 248 -12.73 -8.49 5.93
N THR A 249 -13.74 -9.37 5.96
CA THR A 249 -14.06 -10.12 7.19
C THR A 249 -14.05 -11.64 7.03
N LYS A 250 -14.07 -12.13 5.80
CA LYS A 250 -14.23 -13.54 5.46
C LYS A 250 -13.14 -14.07 4.54
N VAL A 251 -12.10 -13.31 4.26
CA VAL A 251 -10.96 -13.81 3.47
C VAL A 251 -9.68 -13.41 4.18
N TYR A 252 -8.74 -14.33 4.27
CA TYR A 252 -7.39 -13.99 4.71
C TYR A 252 -6.67 -13.12 3.69
N GLN A 253 -5.95 -12.13 4.19
CA GLN A 253 -5.30 -11.14 3.33
C GLN A 253 -4.22 -11.75 2.43
N ASP A 254 -3.51 -12.76 2.91
CA ASP A 254 -2.48 -13.48 2.15
C ASP A 254 -3.05 -14.21 0.92
N VAL A 255 -4.33 -14.58 0.93
CA VAL A 255 -5.05 -15.08 -0.26
C VAL A 255 -5.40 -13.94 -1.20
N LEU A 256 -5.89 -12.82 -0.68
CA LEU A 256 -6.26 -11.65 -1.51
C LEU A 256 -5.03 -10.99 -2.17
N ASP A 257 -3.85 -11.05 -1.54
CA ASP A 257 -2.61 -10.48 -2.06
C ASP A 257 -2.07 -11.24 -3.29
N LYS A 258 -2.55 -12.46 -3.56
CA LYS A 258 -2.13 -13.29 -4.70
C LYS A 258 -2.90 -12.96 -5.99
N TYR A 259 -4.10 -12.41 -5.88
CA TYR A 259 -5.05 -12.33 -7.00
C TYR A 259 -5.51 -10.89 -7.24
N ALA A 260 -6.05 -10.61 -8.43
CA ALA A 260 -6.73 -9.34 -8.66
C ALA A 260 -7.95 -9.21 -7.73
N VAL A 261 -8.15 -8.02 -7.16
CA VAL A 261 -9.34 -7.74 -6.34
C VAL A 261 -10.25 -6.75 -7.06
N TRP A 262 -11.50 -7.16 -7.24
CA TRP A 262 -12.61 -6.33 -7.70
C TRP A 262 -13.63 -6.19 -6.57
N VAL A 263 -13.76 -4.99 -6.01
CA VAL A 263 -14.58 -4.76 -4.82
C VAL A 263 -15.93 -4.13 -5.19
N ALA A 264 -17.01 -4.66 -4.63
CA ALA A 264 -18.33 -4.03 -4.70
C ALA A 264 -18.62 -3.18 -3.45
N HIS A 265 -18.91 -1.90 -3.67
CA HIS A 265 -19.42 -0.98 -2.65
C HIS A 265 -20.06 0.24 -3.31
N TRP A 266 -21.37 0.34 -3.27
CA TRP A 266 -22.11 1.37 -4.00
C TRP A 266 -22.42 2.60 -3.15
N ASP A 267 -22.74 3.71 -3.82
CA ASP A 267 -23.19 4.96 -3.20
C ASP A 267 -22.21 5.57 -2.18
N VAL A 268 -20.91 5.29 -2.37
CA VAL A 268 -19.81 5.78 -1.53
C VAL A 268 -18.76 6.50 -2.36
N ALA A 269 -18.04 7.43 -1.75
CA ALA A 269 -16.94 8.15 -2.43
C ALA A 269 -15.69 7.27 -2.66
N ALA A 270 -15.56 6.19 -1.87
CA ALA A 270 -14.55 5.15 -2.02
C ALA A 270 -15.05 3.88 -1.32
N PRO A 271 -14.62 2.67 -1.76
CA PRO A 271 -14.95 1.43 -1.09
C PRO A 271 -14.46 1.44 0.35
N GLY A 272 -15.32 1.03 1.28
CA GLY A 272 -14.93 0.64 2.65
C GLY A 272 -14.12 -0.67 2.69
N TYR A 273 -13.07 -0.78 1.89
CA TYR A 273 -12.14 -1.91 1.81
C TYR A 273 -10.72 -1.36 1.95
N ALA A 274 -9.99 -1.83 2.97
CA ALA A 274 -8.76 -1.19 3.44
C ALA A 274 -7.48 -1.65 2.71
N HIS A 275 -7.58 -2.61 1.80
CA HIS A 275 -6.44 -3.22 1.10
C HIS A 275 -6.44 -2.85 -0.38
N ALA A 276 -5.38 -3.21 -1.10
CA ALA A 276 -5.26 -2.92 -2.52
C ALA A 276 -6.37 -3.61 -3.33
N TYR A 277 -6.91 -2.89 -4.31
CA TYR A 277 -7.85 -3.41 -5.29
C TYR A 277 -7.55 -2.80 -6.66
N GLY A 278 -7.77 -3.59 -7.71
CA GLY A 278 -7.57 -3.14 -9.09
C GLY A 278 -8.84 -2.58 -9.72
N MET A 279 -10.00 -3.01 -9.25
CA MET A 279 -11.31 -2.60 -9.75
C MET A 279 -12.31 -2.33 -8.63
N TRP A 280 -13.24 -1.42 -8.88
CA TRP A 280 -14.34 -1.07 -7.97
C TRP A 280 -15.66 -0.96 -8.72
N GLN A 281 -16.62 -1.82 -8.37
CA GLN A 281 -18.02 -1.66 -8.77
C GLN A 281 -18.71 -0.63 -7.88
N TYR A 282 -18.92 0.57 -8.43
CA TYR A 282 -19.36 1.75 -7.66
C TYR A 282 -20.85 2.06 -7.82
N ASN A 283 -21.52 1.50 -8.83
CA ASN A 283 -22.95 1.69 -9.02
C ASN A 283 -23.61 0.46 -9.65
N ALA A 284 -24.62 -0.14 -9.00
CA ALA A 284 -25.37 -1.29 -9.53
C ALA A 284 -26.61 -0.91 -10.39
N LYS A 285 -26.82 0.38 -10.63
CA LYS A 285 -28.03 0.95 -11.27
C LYS A 285 -27.68 1.97 -12.35
N GLY A 286 -26.55 1.76 -13.01
CA GLY A 286 -26.09 2.58 -14.12
C GLY A 286 -27.03 2.57 -15.32
N ARG A 287 -26.80 3.53 -16.21
CA ARG A 287 -27.46 3.68 -17.50
C ARG A 287 -26.41 3.98 -18.56
N VAL A 288 -26.19 3.03 -19.46
CA VAL A 288 -25.22 3.15 -20.55
C VAL A 288 -25.96 3.03 -21.88
N LYS A 289 -25.59 3.87 -22.85
CA LYS A 289 -26.20 3.85 -24.18
C LYS A 289 -25.93 2.49 -24.83
N GLY A 290 -26.96 1.89 -25.43
CA GLY A 290 -26.88 0.53 -25.99
C GLY A 290 -27.34 -0.57 -25.05
N ILE A 291 -27.64 -0.24 -23.79
CA ILE A 291 -28.24 -1.13 -22.79
C ILE A 291 -29.59 -0.56 -22.35
N ASN A 292 -30.65 -1.37 -22.41
CA ASN A 292 -32.02 -0.93 -22.10
C ASN A 292 -32.43 -1.14 -20.64
N THR A 293 -31.56 -1.74 -19.83
CA THR A 293 -31.79 -2.10 -18.42
C THR A 293 -30.81 -1.39 -17.49
N GLU A 294 -30.86 -1.70 -16.20
CA GLU A 294 -29.77 -1.35 -15.27
C GLU A 294 -28.54 -2.15 -15.64
N VAL A 295 -27.39 -1.53 -15.44
CA VAL A 295 -26.08 -2.13 -15.64
C VAL A 295 -25.15 -1.64 -14.55
N ASP A 296 -24.27 -2.52 -14.11
CA ASP A 296 -23.29 -2.22 -13.09
C ASP A 296 -22.15 -1.40 -13.73
N LEU A 297 -21.66 -0.41 -13.00
CA LEU A 297 -20.59 0.49 -13.43
C LEU A 297 -19.35 0.29 -12.58
N ASP A 298 -18.21 0.25 -13.25
CA ASP A 298 -16.93 -0.06 -12.66
C ASP A 298 -15.89 0.99 -12.97
N HIS A 299 -15.01 1.24 -11.99
CA HIS A 299 -13.73 1.86 -12.23
C HIS A 299 -12.65 0.78 -12.22
N CYS A 300 -11.78 0.76 -13.23
CA CYS A 300 -10.52 0.04 -13.20
C CYS A 300 -9.36 1.02 -13.05
N TYR A 301 -8.36 0.64 -12.28
CA TYR A 301 -7.17 1.44 -11.99
C TYR A 301 -5.88 0.78 -12.46
N ILE A 302 -5.96 -0.50 -12.83
CA ILE A 302 -4.83 -1.30 -13.28
C ILE A 302 -4.94 -1.49 -14.77
N ASN A 303 -3.81 -1.32 -15.45
CA ASN A 303 -3.71 -1.55 -16.88
C ASN A 303 -3.64 -3.06 -17.18
N TYR A 304 -4.73 -3.78 -16.94
CA TYR A 304 -4.79 -5.23 -17.18
C TYR A 304 -4.48 -5.65 -18.62
N PRO A 305 -4.90 -4.92 -19.67
CA PRO A 305 -4.50 -5.26 -21.03
C PRO A 305 -2.98 -5.27 -21.21
N TYR A 306 -2.26 -4.32 -20.60
CA TYR A 306 -0.80 -4.30 -20.57
C TYR A 306 -0.21 -5.42 -19.73
N LEU A 307 -0.73 -5.65 -18.52
CA LEU A 307 -0.22 -6.70 -17.64
C LEU A 307 -0.38 -8.09 -18.27
N ILE A 308 -1.56 -8.38 -18.83
CA ILE A 308 -1.91 -9.70 -19.35
C ILE A 308 -1.31 -9.92 -20.74
N SER A 309 -1.31 -8.89 -21.59
CA SER A 309 -0.88 -8.98 -22.99
C SER A 309 0.08 -7.84 -23.38
N PRO A 310 1.26 -7.73 -22.74
CA PRO A 310 2.16 -6.59 -22.93
C PRO A 310 2.68 -6.47 -24.38
N GLU A 311 2.71 -7.57 -25.13
CA GLU A 311 3.27 -7.60 -26.49
C GLU A 311 2.29 -7.12 -27.56
N THR A 312 0.99 -7.05 -27.24
CA THR A 312 -0.06 -6.57 -28.13
C THR A 312 -0.70 -5.28 -27.62
N TYR A 313 -0.20 -4.75 -26.50
CA TYR A 313 -0.67 -3.52 -25.91
C TYR A 313 -0.09 -2.30 -26.64
N GLU A 314 -0.96 -1.41 -27.11
CA GLU A 314 -0.59 -0.16 -27.74
C GLU A 314 -0.91 0.99 -26.78
N PRO A 315 0.11 1.68 -26.20
CA PRO A 315 -0.10 2.79 -25.29
C PRO A 315 -0.79 3.95 -25.98
N ASP A 316 -1.79 4.54 -25.33
CA ASP A 316 -2.47 5.75 -25.81
C ASP A 316 -2.01 7.03 -25.11
N GLY A 317 -1.09 6.91 -24.15
CA GLY A 317 -0.51 8.01 -23.38
C GLY A 317 -1.33 8.40 -22.16
N THR A 318 -2.39 7.65 -21.82
CA THR A 318 -3.13 7.81 -20.56
C THR A 318 -2.60 6.91 -19.44
N GLU A 319 -1.63 6.06 -19.74
CA GLU A 319 -0.94 5.21 -18.78
C GLU A 319 0.00 6.03 -17.90
N THR A 320 0.20 5.61 -16.65
CA THR A 320 1.08 6.28 -15.71
C THR A 320 1.79 5.30 -14.77
N ASP A 321 2.99 5.69 -14.28
CA ASP A 321 3.57 5.06 -13.10
C ASP A 321 2.82 5.51 -11.85
N SER A 322 3.20 4.95 -10.72
CA SER A 322 2.76 5.38 -9.39
C SER A 322 2.86 6.90 -9.09
N SER A 323 3.41 7.76 -9.98
CA SER A 323 3.50 9.20 -9.78
C SER A 323 2.18 9.97 -9.96
N GLU A 324 1.19 9.39 -10.65
CA GLU A 324 -0.19 9.88 -10.64
C GLU A 324 -1.16 8.75 -10.27
N GLN A 325 -1.25 8.44 -8.97
CA GLN A 325 -2.25 7.51 -8.46
C GLN A 325 -3.67 8.02 -8.77
N LEU A 326 -4.31 7.44 -9.79
CA LEU A 326 -5.70 7.69 -10.19
C LEU A 326 -6.72 7.01 -9.26
N PHE A 327 -6.41 6.89 -7.97
CA PHE A 327 -7.38 6.46 -6.96
C PHE A 327 -7.88 7.68 -6.21
N PRO A 328 -9.20 7.87 -6.02
CA PRO A 328 -9.64 8.49 -4.79
C PRO A 328 -9.36 7.48 -3.66
N ILE A 329 -8.13 7.49 -3.12
CA ILE A 329 -7.98 7.21 -1.70
C ILE A 329 -8.59 8.43 -0.99
N SER A 330 -9.92 8.43 -0.89
CA SER A 330 -10.63 9.41 -0.10
C SER A 330 -10.67 8.91 1.35
N VAL A 331 -9.66 9.37 2.08
CA VAL A 331 -9.59 9.69 3.51
C VAL A 331 -9.55 8.54 4.54
N ASP A 332 -8.31 8.21 4.92
CA ASP A 332 -7.85 8.50 6.28
C ASP A 332 -8.73 8.02 7.44
N LYS A 333 -8.79 6.71 7.60
CA LYS A 333 -8.35 6.17 8.89
C LYS A 333 -7.28 5.15 8.60
N GLY A 334 -6.05 5.41 9.02
CA GLY A 334 -5.04 4.37 9.13
C GLY A 334 -5.63 3.13 9.80
N LYS A 335 -5.04 1.95 9.56
CA LYS A 335 -5.38 0.69 10.26
C LYS A 335 -5.49 0.88 11.77
N ALA A 336 -4.77 1.86 12.32
CA ALA A 336 -4.91 2.33 13.68
C ALA A 336 -4.78 3.86 13.77
N LYS A 337 -5.43 4.44 14.77
CA LYS A 337 -5.30 5.86 15.17
C LYS A 337 -4.41 5.98 16.38
N GLY A 338 -3.36 6.76 16.28
CA GLY A 338 -2.40 6.94 17.36
C GLY A 338 -2.13 8.38 17.72
N ILE A 339 -1.35 8.53 18.77
CA ILE A 339 -0.74 9.79 19.19
C ILE A 339 0.77 9.59 19.31
N ASP A 340 1.52 10.68 19.37
CA ASP A 340 2.89 10.65 19.85
C ASP A 340 3.07 11.65 20.97
N VAL A 341 3.79 11.24 22.00
CA VAL A 341 3.89 11.94 23.27
C VAL A 341 5.31 11.94 23.78
N SER A 342 5.62 12.94 24.60
CA SER A 342 6.92 13.13 25.23
C SER A 342 6.73 13.85 26.57
N VAL A 343 7.81 14.37 27.15
CA VAL A 343 7.78 15.25 28.32
C VAL A 343 6.77 16.40 28.19
N TRP A 344 6.50 16.86 26.97
CA TRP A 344 5.67 18.04 26.70
C TRP A 344 4.20 17.87 27.08
N GLN A 345 3.67 16.64 27.09
CA GLN A 345 2.29 16.37 27.51
C GLN A 345 2.16 16.26 29.04
N GLY A 346 3.27 16.13 29.77
CA GLY A 346 3.27 15.96 31.21
C GLY A 346 2.58 14.66 31.65
N LYS A 347 1.83 14.73 32.76
CA LYS A 347 1.08 13.56 33.26
C LYS A 347 -0.17 13.30 32.40
N ILE A 348 -0.25 12.10 31.85
CA ILE A 348 -1.35 11.62 30.98
C ILE A 348 -2.29 10.68 31.76
N ASP A 349 -3.60 10.81 31.55
CA ASP A 349 -4.60 9.82 31.96
C ASP A 349 -4.87 8.84 30.81
N TRP A 350 -4.15 7.73 30.80
CA TRP A 350 -4.19 6.75 29.73
C TRP A 350 -5.52 6.00 29.58
N GLY A 351 -6.30 5.87 30.66
CA GLY A 351 -7.63 5.27 30.59
C GLY A 351 -8.59 6.13 29.77
N LYS A 352 -8.50 7.46 29.92
CA LYS A 352 -9.25 8.41 29.09
C LYS A 352 -8.73 8.48 27.66
N VAL A 353 -7.41 8.38 27.47
CA VAL A 353 -6.81 8.30 26.13
C VAL A 353 -7.35 7.08 25.37
N LYS A 354 -7.33 5.89 26.00
CA LYS A 354 -7.92 4.68 25.40
C LYS A 354 -9.40 4.86 25.09
N SER A 355 -10.16 5.42 26.03
CA SER A 355 -11.60 5.69 25.86
C SER A 355 -11.90 6.69 24.75
N SER A 356 -10.93 7.53 24.39
CA SER A 356 -11.02 8.48 23.27
C SER A 356 -10.76 7.82 21.90
N GLY A 357 -10.55 6.50 21.85
CA GLY A 357 -10.34 5.75 20.62
C GLY A 357 -8.90 5.81 20.09
N VAL A 358 -7.92 5.99 20.99
CA VAL A 358 -6.50 5.89 20.66
C VAL A 358 -6.09 4.42 20.73
N ASP A 359 -5.59 3.90 19.61
CA ASP A 359 -5.17 2.50 19.44
C ASP A 359 -3.72 2.29 19.86
N TYR A 360 -2.85 3.28 19.60
CA TYR A 360 -1.43 3.23 19.91
C TYR A 360 -0.82 4.59 20.29
N ALA A 361 0.37 4.55 20.89
CA ALA A 361 1.20 5.74 21.10
C ALA A 361 2.66 5.49 20.67
N ILE A 362 3.27 6.46 19.99
CA ILE A 362 4.73 6.51 19.82
C ILE A 362 5.29 7.44 20.89
N ILE A 363 6.03 6.88 21.85
CA ILE A 363 6.49 7.60 23.04
C ILE A 363 7.96 8.00 22.86
N ARG A 364 8.33 9.25 23.13
CA ARG A 364 9.75 9.62 23.11
C ARG A 364 10.50 8.80 24.16
N ALA A 365 11.46 7.99 23.72
CA ALA A 365 12.33 7.24 24.62
C ALA A 365 13.43 8.14 25.20
N GLY A 366 14.01 8.99 24.35
CA GLY A 366 15.05 9.93 24.72
C GLY A 366 15.57 10.69 23.52
N TYR A 367 16.75 11.28 23.68
CA TYR A 367 17.42 12.10 22.68
C TYR A 367 18.93 12.06 22.87
N GLY A 368 19.69 12.45 21.85
CA GLY A 368 21.16 12.51 21.94
C GLY A 368 21.83 11.15 22.13
N ASP A 369 23.04 11.15 22.67
CA ASP A 369 23.96 10.00 22.67
C ASP A 369 24.18 9.37 24.06
N LEU A 370 23.46 9.83 25.09
CA LEU A 370 23.56 9.31 26.46
C LEU A 370 22.25 8.71 26.95
N ALA A 371 22.31 7.54 27.58
CA ALA A 371 21.13 6.92 28.20
C ALA A 371 20.50 7.81 29.31
N THR A 372 21.27 8.70 29.94
CA THR A 372 20.76 9.68 30.91
C THR A 372 19.85 10.74 30.28
N GLN A 373 19.86 10.87 28.95
CA GLN A 373 18.94 11.70 28.17
C GLN A 373 17.63 10.96 27.85
N THR A 374 17.22 10.04 28.72
CA THR A 374 15.89 9.42 28.71
C THR A 374 14.82 10.51 28.89
N ASP A 375 13.72 10.43 28.13
CA ASP A 375 12.59 11.35 28.33
C ASP A 375 12.02 11.18 29.74
N LYS A 376 11.85 12.30 30.44
CA LYS A 376 11.39 12.35 31.84
C LYS A 376 10.09 11.56 32.10
N TYR A 377 9.20 11.44 31.11
CA TYR A 377 7.94 10.72 31.25
C TYR A 377 7.94 9.35 30.56
N PHE A 378 9.06 8.89 29.99
CA PHE A 378 9.14 7.64 29.23
C PHE A 378 8.52 6.45 29.98
N GLU A 379 9.07 6.10 31.15
CA GLU A 379 8.59 4.96 31.94
C GLU A 379 7.12 5.09 32.36
N ALA A 380 6.72 6.28 32.82
CA ALA A 380 5.33 6.53 33.22
C ALA A 380 4.35 6.42 32.04
N ASN A 381 4.78 6.79 30.84
CA ASN A 381 3.98 6.71 29.62
C ASN A 381 3.88 5.27 29.12
N ILE A 382 4.98 4.52 29.10
CA ILE A 382 4.99 3.11 28.72
C ILE A 382 4.09 2.28 29.64
N GLU A 383 4.32 2.37 30.95
CA GLU A 383 3.50 1.64 31.92
C GLU A 383 2.02 2.04 31.86
N GLY A 384 1.76 3.34 31.66
CA GLY A 384 0.41 3.87 31.59
C GLY A 384 -0.35 3.39 30.35
N ALA A 385 0.31 3.42 29.19
CA ALA A 385 -0.24 2.93 27.93
C ALA A 385 -0.50 1.42 27.99
N GLU A 386 0.46 0.64 28.48
CA GLU A 386 0.32 -0.82 28.64
C GLU A 386 -0.86 -1.17 29.54
N LYS A 387 -0.96 -0.56 30.74
CA LYS A 387 -2.06 -0.79 31.68
C LYS A 387 -3.43 -0.42 31.09
N ALA A 388 -3.49 0.55 30.18
CA ALA A 388 -4.71 0.96 29.51
C ALA A 388 -5.02 0.14 28.23
N GLY A 389 -4.15 -0.78 27.82
CA GLY A 389 -4.29 -1.53 26.58
C GLY A 389 -4.10 -0.67 25.33
N VAL A 390 -3.24 0.35 25.41
CA VAL A 390 -2.78 1.16 24.28
C VAL A 390 -1.42 0.60 23.86
N ASN A 391 -1.34 0.09 22.63
CA ASN A 391 -0.10 -0.45 22.07
C ASN A 391 0.96 0.65 21.97
N SER A 392 2.24 0.30 22.10
CA SER A 392 3.30 1.31 22.14
C SER A 392 4.40 1.06 21.13
N GLY A 393 4.95 2.15 20.62
CA GLY A 393 6.23 2.24 19.94
C GLY A 393 7.01 3.41 20.53
N VAL A 394 8.20 3.67 20.00
CA VAL A 394 9.04 4.75 20.54
C VAL A 394 9.70 5.56 19.46
N TYR A 395 10.14 6.77 19.80
CA TYR A 395 11.07 7.52 18.96
C TYR A 395 12.27 8.04 19.73
N TRP A 396 13.39 8.19 19.03
CA TRP A 396 14.63 8.79 19.52
C TRP A 396 14.91 10.08 18.74
N TYR A 397 15.09 11.19 19.44
CA TYR A 397 15.33 12.50 18.81
C TYR A 397 16.82 12.73 18.59
N SER A 398 17.21 12.99 17.34
CA SER A 398 18.61 13.03 16.95
C SER A 398 19.25 14.42 17.05
N TYR A 399 20.48 14.45 17.57
CA TYR A 399 21.45 15.53 17.45
C TYR A 399 22.72 15.09 16.72
N ALA A 400 22.73 13.90 16.11
CA ALA A 400 23.90 13.32 15.46
C ALA A 400 24.44 14.21 14.33
N SER A 401 25.75 14.44 14.34
CA SER A 401 26.46 15.20 13.29
C SER A 401 27.27 14.29 12.36
N SER A 402 27.41 13.02 12.73
CA SER A 402 28.13 11.99 12.00
C SER A 402 27.48 10.61 12.17
N PRO A 403 27.75 9.65 11.26
CA PRO A 403 27.31 8.27 11.44
C PRO A 403 27.79 7.64 12.75
N GLU A 404 28.97 8.01 13.23
CA GLU A 404 29.52 7.56 14.51
C GLU A 404 28.67 8.06 15.69
N ASP A 405 28.26 9.33 15.68
CA ASP A 405 27.33 9.87 16.69
C ASP A 405 26.01 9.11 16.66
N ALA A 406 25.47 8.84 15.46
CA ALA A 406 24.21 8.11 15.29
C ALA A 406 24.26 6.66 15.82
N VAL A 407 25.44 6.02 15.80
CA VAL A 407 25.65 4.74 16.48
C VAL A 407 25.57 4.91 18.00
N LEU A 408 26.18 5.96 18.56
CA LEU A 408 26.07 6.24 20.00
C LEU A 408 24.63 6.53 20.42
N GLU A 409 23.89 7.30 19.62
CA GLU A 409 22.45 7.53 19.83
C GLU A 409 21.65 6.22 19.80
N ALA A 410 21.97 5.29 18.89
CA ALA A 410 21.32 3.99 18.82
C ALA A 410 21.65 3.09 20.03
N GLU A 411 22.88 3.15 20.54
CA GLU A 411 23.27 2.45 21.77
C GLU A 411 22.56 3.03 23.00
N ALA A 412 22.51 4.36 23.13
CA ALA A 412 21.76 5.03 24.19
C ALA A 412 20.27 4.68 24.11
N CYS A 413 19.67 4.74 22.92
CA CYS A 413 18.29 4.33 22.68
C CYS A 413 18.07 2.89 23.12
N TYR A 414 18.95 1.95 22.73
CA TYR A 414 18.86 0.55 23.14
C TYR A 414 18.91 0.39 24.66
N GLU A 415 19.82 1.06 25.35
CA GLU A 415 19.96 0.96 26.80
C GLU A 415 18.70 1.43 27.55
N VAL A 416 17.98 2.40 27.00
CA VAL A 416 16.71 2.90 27.56
C VAL A 416 15.55 1.95 27.28
N ILE A 417 15.48 1.39 26.05
CA ILE A 417 14.30 0.63 25.63
C ILE A 417 14.43 -0.88 25.89
N LYS A 418 15.62 -1.39 26.18
CA LYS A 418 15.84 -2.82 26.44
C LYS A 418 15.00 -3.31 27.64
N GLY A 419 14.39 -4.46 27.48
CA GLY A 419 13.50 -5.04 28.49
C GLY A 419 12.03 -4.65 28.34
N HIS A 420 11.72 -3.65 27.50
CA HIS A 420 10.36 -3.32 27.11
C HIS A 420 9.96 -4.07 25.83
N LYS A 421 8.64 -4.21 25.62
CA LYS A 421 8.06 -4.76 24.38
C LYS A 421 7.28 -3.67 23.67
N PHE A 422 7.42 -3.61 22.35
CA PHE A 422 6.74 -2.59 21.54
C PHE A 422 6.02 -3.22 20.35
N GLU A 423 4.71 -3.06 20.29
CA GLU A 423 3.91 -3.47 19.13
C GLU A 423 4.09 -2.54 17.93
N TYR A 424 4.75 -1.38 18.10
CA TYR A 424 5.05 -0.41 17.05
C TYR A 424 6.56 -0.14 16.93
N PRO A 425 7.05 0.41 15.80
CA PRO A 425 8.48 0.57 15.53
C PRO A 425 9.21 1.50 16.51
N VAL A 426 10.55 1.41 16.45
CA VAL A 426 11.45 2.44 16.97
C VAL A 426 11.78 3.42 15.84
N TYR A 427 11.28 4.65 15.93
CA TYR A 427 11.53 5.69 14.94
C TYR A 427 12.73 6.56 15.29
N TYR A 428 13.58 6.81 14.32
CA TYR A 428 14.66 7.79 14.41
C TYR A 428 14.18 9.15 13.87
N ALA A 429 14.07 10.14 14.76
CA ALA A 429 13.56 11.46 14.41
C ALA A 429 14.71 12.39 13.99
N VAL A 430 14.77 12.69 12.69
CA VAL A 430 15.80 13.54 12.06
C VAL A 430 15.18 14.86 11.59
N GLU A 431 15.13 15.82 12.49
CA GLU A 431 14.46 17.10 12.25
C GLU A 431 15.07 18.29 12.99
N ASP A 432 16.12 18.06 13.79
CA ASP A 432 16.78 19.12 14.55
C ASP A 432 17.55 20.07 13.62
N PRO A 433 17.55 21.39 13.88
CA PRO A 433 18.34 22.34 13.10
C PRO A 433 19.84 22.03 13.01
N SER A 434 20.41 21.28 13.96
CA SER A 434 21.83 20.86 13.93
C SER A 434 22.20 20.06 12.69
N ILE A 435 21.27 19.29 12.12
CA ILE A 435 21.52 18.48 10.91
C ILE A 435 21.46 19.33 9.63
N ALA A 436 21.01 20.59 9.70
CA ALA A 436 20.76 21.43 8.53
C ALA A 436 22.03 21.74 7.71
N ALA A 437 23.21 21.77 8.37
CA ALA A 437 24.49 22.04 7.72
C ALA A 437 25.09 20.82 7.00
N LEU A 438 24.57 19.62 7.26
CA LEU A 438 25.06 18.37 6.69
C LEU A 438 24.58 18.18 5.26
N SER A 439 25.40 17.55 4.43
CA SER A 439 25.01 17.11 3.09
C SER A 439 23.97 16.00 3.16
N ASN A 440 23.19 15.83 2.08
CA ASN A 440 22.19 14.76 2.01
C ASN A 440 22.80 13.36 2.20
N LYS A 441 24.06 13.18 1.75
CA LYS A 441 24.78 11.93 1.96
C LYS A 441 25.09 11.70 3.43
N GLU A 442 25.60 12.71 4.13
CA GLU A 442 25.90 12.61 5.58
C GLU A 442 24.63 12.31 6.39
N ILE A 443 23.52 13.01 6.09
CA ILE A 443 22.22 12.76 6.73
C ILE A 443 21.74 11.31 6.44
N THR A 444 21.88 10.86 5.20
CA THR A 444 21.53 9.48 4.81
C THR A 444 22.39 8.46 5.56
N ASP A 445 23.69 8.69 5.67
CA ASP A 445 24.61 7.80 6.39
C ASP A 445 24.29 7.76 7.89
N ILE A 446 23.94 8.90 8.49
CA ILE A 446 23.46 9.02 9.89
C ILE A 446 22.21 8.16 10.12
N VAL A 447 21.19 8.30 9.26
CA VAL A 447 19.96 7.50 9.38
C VAL A 447 20.25 6.01 9.25
N ASN A 448 21.05 5.60 8.26
CA ASN A 448 21.43 4.19 8.09
C ASN A 448 22.23 3.67 9.29
N ALA A 449 23.11 4.48 9.89
CA ALA A 449 23.93 4.08 11.03
C ALA A 449 23.08 3.81 12.27
N PHE A 450 22.14 4.71 12.62
CA PHE A 450 21.23 4.49 13.73
C PHE A 450 20.33 3.26 13.49
N CYS A 451 19.62 3.24 12.35
CA CYS A 451 18.64 2.21 12.05
C CYS A 451 19.27 0.82 11.97
N SER A 452 20.38 0.66 11.23
CA SER A 452 21.05 -0.64 11.13
C SER A 452 21.66 -1.12 12.44
N THR A 453 22.00 -0.22 13.37
CA THR A 453 22.51 -0.57 14.70
C THR A 453 21.40 -1.17 15.56
N LEU A 454 20.22 -0.56 15.59
CA LEU A 454 19.07 -1.10 16.32
C LEU A 454 18.49 -2.38 15.69
N GLU A 455 18.51 -2.51 14.35
CA GLU A 455 18.10 -3.75 13.69
C GLU A 455 18.96 -4.95 14.12
N LYS A 456 20.27 -4.76 14.25
CA LYS A 456 21.21 -5.78 14.75
C LYS A 456 20.89 -6.19 16.19
N LYS A 457 20.23 -5.33 16.96
CA LYS A 457 19.76 -5.60 18.31
C LYS A 457 18.33 -6.17 18.37
N GLY A 458 17.74 -6.46 17.21
CA GLY A 458 16.42 -7.11 17.12
C GLY A 458 15.24 -6.14 17.09
N TYR A 459 15.47 -4.84 16.91
CA TYR A 459 14.39 -3.87 16.77
C TYR A 459 13.98 -3.67 15.32
N TYR A 460 12.71 -3.40 15.11
CA TYR A 460 12.11 -2.94 13.87
C TYR A 460 12.13 -1.41 13.88
N VAL A 461 12.76 -0.81 12.88
CA VAL A 461 13.10 0.61 12.89
C VAL A 461 12.49 1.37 11.72
N GLY A 462 12.28 2.65 11.92
CA GLY A 462 11.86 3.57 10.88
C GLY A 462 12.53 4.93 11.01
N VAL A 463 12.33 5.79 10.01
CA VAL A 463 12.76 7.19 10.02
C VAL A 463 11.56 8.12 10.13
N LYS A 464 11.70 9.18 10.93
CA LYS A 464 10.69 10.21 11.14
C LYS A 464 11.23 11.59 10.79
N SER A 465 10.49 12.32 9.96
CA SER A 465 10.70 13.75 9.72
C SER A 465 9.49 14.37 9.00
N TYR A 466 9.55 15.67 8.71
CA TYR A 466 8.51 16.35 7.93
C TYR A 466 8.70 16.14 6.43
N ALA A 467 7.60 16.17 5.68
CA ALA A 467 7.56 15.75 4.26
C ALA A 467 8.60 16.44 3.37
N ASN A 468 8.85 17.75 3.55
CA ASN A 468 9.86 18.46 2.79
C ASN A 468 11.29 17.95 3.08
N PHE A 469 11.64 17.72 4.34
CA PHE A 469 12.94 17.20 4.73
C PHE A 469 13.18 15.82 4.12
N LEU A 470 12.20 14.92 4.26
CA LEU A 470 12.26 13.58 3.67
C LEU A 470 12.51 13.70 2.16
N ASN A 471 11.69 14.46 1.43
CA ASN A 471 11.83 14.60 -0.02
C ASN A 471 13.17 15.17 -0.49
N THR A 472 13.81 16.03 0.30
CA THR A 472 14.92 16.88 -0.20
C THR A 472 16.26 16.61 0.46
N ARG A 473 16.30 15.96 1.62
CA ARG A 473 17.52 15.81 2.44
C ARG A 473 17.96 14.37 2.66
N ILE A 474 17.09 13.39 2.40
CA ILE A 474 17.41 11.96 2.60
C ILE A 474 17.32 11.24 1.25
N ASP A 475 18.30 10.36 0.99
CA ASP A 475 18.29 9.53 -0.22
C ASP A 475 17.16 8.49 -0.18
N LYS A 476 16.51 8.27 -1.33
CA LYS A 476 15.37 7.34 -1.44
C LYS A 476 15.72 5.90 -1.07
N SER A 477 16.99 5.50 -1.11
CA SER A 477 17.45 4.18 -0.68
C SER A 477 17.22 3.89 0.81
N VAL A 478 16.94 4.91 1.63
CA VAL A 478 16.48 4.74 3.01
C VAL A 478 15.07 4.16 3.05
N TYR A 479 14.19 4.58 2.15
CA TYR A 479 12.76 4.25 2.17
C TYR A 479 12.44 2.84 1.65
N SER A 480 13.39 2.22 0.95
CA SER A 480 13.29 0.80 0.59
C SER A 480 13.74 -0.14 1.71
N LYS A 481 14.39 0.40 2.76
CA LYS A 481 14.93 -0.38 3.89
C LYS A 481 14.15 -0.17 5.17
N TYR A 482 13.71 1.06 5.43
CA TYR A 482 13.12 1.47 6.68
C TYR A 482 11.75 2.09 6.47
N ASP A 483 10.86 1.83 7.43
CA ASP A 483 9.54 2.43 7.43
C ASP A 483 9.60 3.93 7.64
N VAL A 484 8.68 4.67 7.02
CA VAL A 484 8.65 6.12 7.08
C VAL A 484 7.46 6.61 7.89
N TRP A 485 7.74 7.42 8.91
CA TRP A 485 6.76 8.22 9.62
C TRP A 485 6.87 9.68 9.18
N VAL A 486 5.93 10.10 8.33
CA VAL A 486 5.95 11.45 7.75
C VAL A 486 5.07 12.40 8.56
N ALA A 487 5.58 13.60 8.85
CA ALA A 487 4.78 14.71 9.35
C ALA A 487 4.36 15.66 8.22
N HIS A 488 3.05 15.91 8.10
CA HIS A 488 2.50 16.94 7.21
C HIS A 488 1.09 17.30 7.67
N TYR A 489 0.87 18.52 8.15
CA TYR A 489 -0.39 18.92 8.77
C TYR A 489 -1.29 19.71 7.83
N GLY A 490 -2.60 19.67 8.09
CA GLY A 490 -3.59 20.50 7.38
C GLY A 490 -3.80 20.11 5.90
N VAL A 491 -3.31 18.93 5.51
CA VAL A 491 -3.43 18.39 4.15
C VAL A 491 -4.25 17.10 4.18
N SER A 492 -4.89 16.77 3.06
CA SER A 492 -5.63 15.51 2.89
C SER A 492 -4.73 14.31 2.54
N LYS A 493 -3.45 14.55 2.25
CA LYS A 493 -2.41 13.55 2.01
C LYS A 493 -1.04 14.20 2.22
N PRO A 494 -0.06 13.52 2.83
CA PRO A 494 1.30 14.03 2.89
C PRO A 494 1.86 14.29 1.50
N ALA A 495 2.40 15.48 1.26
CA ALA A 495 3.23 15.76 0.07
C ALA A 495 4.63 15.12 0.20
N PHE A 496 4.68 13.79 0.32
CA PHE A 496 5.89 12.99 0.33
C PHE A 496 5.87 12.07 -0.90
N ASN A 497 6.96 12.10 -1.68
CA ASN A 497 7.01 11.53 -3.03
C ASN A 497 7.47 10.06 -3.03
N SER A 498 7.30 9.36 -1.90
CA SER A 498 7.71 7.97 -1.69
C SER A 498 6.77 7.29 -0.71
N HIS A 499 6.91 5.97 -0.55
CA HIS A 499 6.06 5.18 0.35
C HIS A 499 6.26 5.57 1.82
N PHE A 500 5.17 5.65 2.58
CA PHE A 500 5.20 5.87 4.03
C PHE A 500 4.20 4.95 4.73
N ASN A 501 4.50 4.67 6.01
CA ASN A 501 3.83 3.66 6.80
C ASN A 501 3.07 4.28 7.98
N MET A 502 3.43 5.50 8.35
CA MET A 502 2.76 6.29 9.37
C MET A 502 2.70 7.76 8.97
N TRP A 503 1.59 8.44 9.28
CA TRP A 503 1.40 9.85 9.01
C TRP A 503 0.98 10.60 10.26
N GLN A 504 1.78 11.57 10.68
CA GLN A 504 1.39 12.60 11.64
C GLN A 504 0.61 13.69 10.91
N PHE A 505 -0.72 13.65 11.04
CA PHE A 505 -1.63 14.47 10.24
C PHE A 505 -2.04 15.77 10.92
N THR A 506 -1.83 15.88 12.23
CA THR A 506 -2.04 17.13 12.97
C THR A 506 -1.19 17.16 14.22
N ASN A 507 -0.79 18.37 14.62
CA ASN A 507 -0.21 18.70 15.92
C ASN A 507 -1.23 19.40 16.84
N GLU A 508 -2.48 19.52 16.43
CA GLU A 508 -3.56 20.23 17.13
C GLU A 508 -4.65 19.27 17.64
N GLY A 509 -4.32 18.00 17.82
CA GLY A 509 -5.22 17.01 18.38
C GLY A 509 -5.63 17.35 19.81
N LYS A 510 -6.90 17.11 20.14
CA LYS A 510 -7.44 17.23 21.51
C LYS A 510 -8.00 15.89 21.93
N ILE A 511 -7.30 15.21 22.85
CA ILE A 511 -7.64 13.88 23.34
C ILE A 511 -7.91 13.98 24.85
N ASP A 512 -9.02 13.41 25.33
CA ASP A 512 -9.30 13.43 26.76
C ASP A 512 -8.23 12.62 27.52
N GLY A 513 -7.81 13.15 28.66
CA GLY A 513 -6.68 12.64 29.43
C GLY A 513 -5.32 13.28 29.12
N ILE A 514 -5.23 14.12 28.08
CA ILE A 514 -4.04 14.93 27.78
C ILE A 514 -4.38 16.42 27.91
N LYS A 515 -3.53 17.19 28.58
CA LYS A 515 -3.70 18.65 28.67
C LYS A 515 -3.09 19.32 27.44
N GLY A 516 -3.87 20.18 26.80
CA GLY A 516 -3.42 20.92 25.63
C GLY A 516 -3.53 20.12 24.34
N TYR A 517 -2.64 20.41 23.40
CA TYR A 517 -2.59 19.76 22.11
C TYR A 517 -1.66 18.54 22.10
N VAL A 518 -2.00 17.56 21.29
CA VAL A 518 -1.18 16.37 21.04
C VAL A 518 -1.14 16.10 19.55
N ASN A 519 -0.02 15.57 19.09
CA ASN A 519 0.10 15.11 17.72
C ASN A 519 -0.77 13.86 17.53
N CYS A 520 -1.46 13.77 16.38
CA CYS A 520 -2.25 12.60 16.02
C CYS A 520 -1.73 11.98 14.74
N ASN A 521 -1.79 10.65 14.73
CA ASN A 521 -1.18 9.82 13.72
C ASN A 521 -2.15 8.78 13.15
N TYR A 522 -1.90 8.43 11.90
CA TYR A 522 -2.42 7.23 11.27
C TYR A 522 -1.27 6.25 11.02
N ALA A 523 -1.44 4.99 11.43
CA ALA A 523 -0.59 3.90 11.00
C ALA A 523 -1.27 3.14 9.87
N TYR A 524 -0.54 2.84 8.80
CA TYR A 524 -1.06 2.16 7.61
C TYR A 524 -0.71 0.67 7.56
N LEU A 525 0.20 0.22 8.42
CA LEU A 525 0.55 -1.19 8.60
C LEU A 525 -0.04 -1.76 9.90
N ASP A 526 -0.24 -3.08 9.92
CA ASP A 526 -0.52 -3.83 11.14
C ASP A 526 0.80 -4.12 11.87
N PHE A 527 1.36 -3.08 12.48
CA PHE A 527 2.60 -3.20 13.25
C PHE A 527 2.53 -4.27 14.35
N PRO A 528 1.44 -4.38 15.16
CA PRO A 528 1.34 -5.44 16.15
C PRO A 528 1.48 -6.84 15.55
N GLY A 529 0.87 -7.10 14.38
CA GLY A 529 1.03 -8.36 13.64
C GLY A 529 2.46 -8.59 13.14
N ILE A 530 3.10 -7.55 12.58
CA ILE A 530 4.49 -7.59 12.10
C ILE A 530 5.46 -7.89 13.25
N MET A 531 5.38 -7.19 14.38
CA MET A 531 6.33 -7.38 15.50
C MET A 531 6.24 -8.79 16.08
N LYS A 532 5.02 -9.29 16.24
CA LYS A 532 4.77 -10.64 16.77
C LYS A 532 5.24 -11.74 15.83
N SER A 533 4.98 -11.60 14.53
CA SER A 533 5.40 -12.61 13.54
C SER A 533 6.90 -12.63 13.31
N ALA A 534 7.54 -11.46 13.31
CA ALA A 534 8.97 -11.32 13.08
C ALA A 534 9.84 -11.53 14.34
N HIS A 535 9.24 -11.73 15.51
CA HIS A 535 9.93 -11.78 16.81
C HIS A 535 10.88 -10.58 17.02
N LYS A 536 10.35 -9.38 16.78
CA LYS A 536 11.08 -8.09 16.90
C LYS A 536 10.59 -7.28 18.08
N ASN A 537 11.32 -6.24 18.47
CA ASN A 537 10.90 -5.28 19.50
C ASN A 537 10.57 -5.92 20.86
N GLY A 538 11.36 -6.93 21.27
CA GLY A 538 11.19 -7.62 22.56
C GLY A 538 10.16 -8.76 22.57
N PHE A 539 9.54 -9.09 21.42
CA PHE A 539 8.58 -10.19 21.28
C PHE A 539 9.21 -11.58 21.15
#